data_AF-A4RWI3-F1
#
_entry.id   AF-A4RWI3-F1
#
_cell.length_a   1.000
_cell.length_b   1.000
_cell.length_c   1.000
_cell.angle_alpha   90.00
_cell.angle_beta   90.00
_cell.angle_gamma   90.00
#
_symmetry.space_group_name_H-M   'P 1'
#
loop_
_entity.id
_entity.type
_entity.pdbx_description
1 polymer ?
#
loop_
_entity_poly.entity_id
_entity_poly.type
_entity_poly.pdbx_seq_one_letter_code
_entity_poly.pdbx_strand_id
1 'polypeptide(L)'
;MSTARASVFTPTARIARASRAHRARVAKPFAATAEAPANAALRQFPDAPAKIIEHDDVLGWAQLESKLIAACATNVGDSSVNARFQAAALLGATTTYDAVNELSVVEVYTQVYEGDLTTCSTIIDVHLRILCESMIDGDWERIGNCYKKFHDLPPQLKRQSLLATSAVAEAALLFTKEEYEYMVSFLQDMYESPDATEELKAEYEVNLEMVTAIDRFIDEMQKNKDERDRS
;
A
#
# COMPACT_ATOMS: atom_id res chain seq x y z
N MET A 1 -37.56 27.03 11.28
CA MET A 1 -36.41 26.26 11.80
C MET A 1 -36.54 24.85 11.25
N SER A 2 -35.76 24.51 10.21
CA SER A 2 -35.83 23.23 9.52
C SER A 2 -34.70 22.34 10.02
N THR A 3 -35.03 21.20 10.64
CA THR A 3 -34.06 20.23 11.16
C THR A 3 -33.61 19.31 10.03
N ALA A 4 -32.38 19.49 9.55
CA ALA A 4 -31.73 18.56 8.63
C ALA A 4 -31.43 17.24 9.36
N ARG A 5 -31.95 16.13 8.83
CA ARG A 5 -31.58 14.78 9.28
C ARG A 5 -30.17 14.48 8.79
N ALA A 6 -29.23 14.33 9.72
CA ALA A 6 -27.93 13.75 9.43
C ALA A 6 -28.12 12.27 9.04
N SER A 7 -27.79 11.95 7.80
CA SER A 7 -27.63 10.56 7.35
C SER A 7 -26.32 10.05 7.93
N VAL A 8 -26.40 9.15 8.90
CA VAL A 8 -25.24 8.43 9.43
C VAL A 8 -24.83 7.41 8.37
N PHE A 9 -23.76 7.72 7.64
CA PHE A 9 -23.16 6.84 6.65
C PHE A 9 -22.39 5.73 7.38
N THR A 10 -22.81 4.47 7.21
CA THR A 10 -22.09 3.30 7.74
C THR A 10 -21.62 2.44 6.56
N PRO A 11 -20.41 2.68 5.99
CA PRO A 11 -19.97 2.02 4.76
C PRO A 11 -18.85 1.00 5.01
N THR A 12 -18.95 0.09 5.98
CA THR A 12 -17.81 -0.82 6.28
C THR A 12 -18.12 -2.31 6.15
N ALA A 13 -19.39 -2.72 6.11
CA ALA A 13 -19.74 -4.14 6.10
C ALA A 13 -19.97 -4.76 4.72
N ARG A 14 -20.32 -3.98 3.68
CA ARG A 14 -20.62 -4.53 2.34
C ARG A 14 -19.39 -4.61 1.44
N ILE A 15 -18.53 -3.60 1.46
CA ILE A 15 -17.33 -3.53 0.60
C ILE A 15 -16.33 -4.63 0.96
N ALA A 16 -16.07 -4.84 2.27
CA ALA A 16 -15.19 -5.91 2.77
C ALA A 16 -15.69 -7.34 2.49
N ARG A 17 -16.98 -7.52 2.15
CA ARG A 17 -17.60 -8.83 1.90
C ARG A 17 -17.58 -9.21 0.43
N ALA A 18 -17.61 -8.23 -0.48
CA ALA A 18 -17.51 -8.46 -1.92
C ALA A 18 -16.09 -8.90 -2.33
N SER A 19 -15.06 -8.26 -1.77
CA SER A 19 -13.65 -8.64 -2.00
C SER A 19 -13.32 -10.06 -1.52
N ARG A 20 -13.83 -10.47 -0.35
CA ARG A 20 -13.61 -11.83 0.20
C ARG A 20 -14.26 -12.95 -0.61
N ALA A 21 -15.44 -12.73 -1.21
CA ALA A 21 -16.12 -13.75 -1.99
C ALA A 21 -15.44 -14.01 -3.34
N HIS A 22 -14.69 -13.03 -3.86
CA HIS A 22 -13.95 -13.16 -5.12
C HIS A 22 -12.60 -13.86 -4.94
N ARG A 23 -11.90 -13.65 -3.82
CA ARG A 23 -10.64 -14.35 -3.46
C ARG A 23 -10.71 -15.87 -3.54
N ALA A 24 -11.86 -16.47 -3.22
CA ALA A 24 -12.03 -17.92 -3.27
C ALA A 24 -12.27 -18.49 -4.68
N ARG A 25 -12.56 -17.66 -5.69
CA ARG A 25 -12.95 -18.10 -7.04
C ARG A 25 -11.88 -17.94 -8.12
N VAL A 26 -10.84 -17.13 -7.89
CA VAL A 26 -9.86 -16.76 -8.93
C VAL A 26 -8.43 -17.16 -8.57
N ALA A 27 -8.26 -18.30 -7.90
CA ALA A 27 -6.98 -19.01 -7.94
C ALA A 27 -6.82 -19.65 -9.34
N LYS A 28 -6.45 -18.86 -10.34
CA LYS A 28 -5.90 -19.37 -11.61
C LYS A 28 -4.45 -18.94 -11.71
N PRO A 29 -3.51 -19.86 -12.01
CA PRO A 29 -2.12 -19.50 -12.21
C PRO A 29 -2.02 -18.85 -13.60
N PHE A 30 -2.05 -17.52 -13.65
CA PHE A 30 -1.60 -16.82 -14.84
C PHE A 30 -0.09 -16.68 -14.75
N ALA A 31 0.60 -17.23 -15.74
CA ALA A 31 2.03 -17.08 -15.90
C ALA A 31 2.33 -15.60 -16.20
N ALA A 32 2.62 -14.83 -15.15
CA ALA A 32 3.25 -13.54 -15.29
C ALA A 32 4.65 -13.79 -15.88
N THR A 33 4.80 -13.52 -17.18
CA THR A 33 6.12 -13.24 -17.77
C THR A 33 6.56 -11.86 -17.29
N ALA A 34 6.82 -11.74 -15.99
CA ALA A 34 7.73 -10.73 -15.48
C ALA A 34 9.13 -11.28 -15.82
N GLU A 35 9.81 -10.69 -16.80
CA GLU A 35 11.25 -10.86 -16.90
C GLU A 35 11.83 -10.42 -15.56
N ALA A 36 12.19 -11.40 -14.72
CA ALA A 36 12.94 -11.18 -13.51
C ALA A 36 14.15 -10.32 -13.88
N PRO A 37 14.40 -9.18 -13.20
CA PRO A 37 15.47 -8.30 -13.58
C PRO A 37 16.78 -9.09 -13.59
N ALA A 38 17.32 -9.25 -14.80
CA ALA A 38 18.59 -9.91 -15.01
C ALA A 38 19.69 -9.09 -14.32
N ASN A 39 20.41 -9.75 -13.41
CA ASN A 39 21.57 -9.26 -12.66
C ASN A 39 21.29 -8.38 -11.44
N ALA A 40 20.91 -9.00 -10.33
CA ALA A 40 21.41 -8.57 -9.04
C ALA A 40 21.99 -9.79 -8.32
N ALA A 41 23.32 -9.85 -8.26
CA ALA A 41 24.02 -10.70 -7.30
C ALA A 41 23.69 -10.16 -5.89
N LEU A 42 22.48 -10.45 -5.39
CA LEU A 42 22.00 -10.02 -4.08
C LEU A 42 22.67 -10.82 -2.95
N ARG A 43 23.46 -11.87 -3.23
CA ARG A 43 24.21 -12.62 -2.22
C ARG A 43 25.61 -12.07 -1.91
N GLN A 44 25.81 -10.77 -2.01
CA GLN A 44 27.02 -10.08 -1.50
C GLN A 44 26.68 -9.15 -0.36
N PHE A 45 25.82 -9.60 0.55
CA PHE A 45 25.46 -8.83 1.72
C PHE A 45 26.44 -9.11 2.87
N PRO A 46 26.88 -8.08 3.63
CA PRO A 46 27.74 -8.23 4.80
C PRO A 46 27.14 -9.20 5.84
N ASP A 47 27.97 -9.69 6.77
CA ASP A 47 27.56 -10.62 7.85
C ASP A 47 26.43 -10.08 8.77
N ALA A 48 26.09 -8.80 8.68
CA ALA A 48 25.03 -8.17 9.47
C ALA A 48 23.69 -8.15 8.72
N PRO A 49 22.56 -8.48 9.38
CA PRO A 49 21.25 -8.48 8.73
C PRO A 49 20.83 -7.06 8.32
N ALA A 50 20.15 -6.97 7.18
CA ALA A 50 19.51 -5.73 6.72
C ALA A 50 18.63 -5.13 7.82
N LYS A 51 18.71 -3.81 7.98
CA LYS A 51 17.77 -3.05 8.79
C LYS A 51 16.47 -2.85 8.03
N ILE A 52 15.39 -2.66 8.77
CA ILE A 52 14.05 -2.38 8.24
C ILE A 52 13.48 -1.14 8.91
N ILE A 53 12.39 -0.63 8.35
CA ILE A 53 11.48 0.27 9.08
C ILE A 53 10.70 -0.61 10.05
N GLU A 54 10.62 -0.20 11.31
CA GLU A 54 10.02 -0.97 12.41
C GLU A 54 8.67 -0.37 12.82
N HIS A 55 7.90 -1.12 13.61
CA HIS A 55 6.56 -0.69 14.03
C HIS A 55 6.58 0.64 14.80
N ASP A 56 7.64 0.92 15.56
CA ASP A 56 7.79 2.13 16.38
C ASP A 56 8.08 3.39 15.55
N ASP A 57 8.45 3.25 14.27
CA ASP A 57 8.73 4.39 13.39
C ASP A 57 7.46 5.00 12.79
N VAL A 58 6.32 4.31 12.92
CA VAL A 58 5.07 4.61 12.18
C VAL A 58 3.85 4.45 13.09
N LEU A 59 2.76 5.17 12.78
CA LEU A 59 1.53 5.03 13.56
C LEU A 59 0.96 3.61 13.48
N GLY A 60 0.41 3.10 14.58
CA GLY A 60 -0.35 1.86 14.61
C GLY A 60 -1.72 1.99 13.93
N TRP A 61 -2.32 0.87 13.49
CA TRP A 61 -3.63 0.88 12.82
C TRP A 61 -4.73 1.60 13.60
N ALA A 62 -4.80 1.43 14.93
CA ALA A 62 -5.80 2.13 15.76
C ALA A 62 -5.59 3.66 15.81
N GLN A 63 -4.33 4.11 15.75
CA GLN A 63 -4.00 5.53 15.68
C GLN A 63 -4.37 6.10 14.30
N LEU A 64 -4.12 5.34 13.22
CA LEU A 64 -4.53 5.70 11.87
C LEU A 64 -6.05 5.77 11.72
N GLU A 65 -6.79 4.83 12.30
CA GLU A 65 -8.25 4.87 12.33
C GLU A 65 -8.75 6.15 13.03
N SER A 66 -8.21 6.45 14.21
CA SER A 66 -8.55 7.68 14.95
C SER A 66 -8.24 8.94 14.13
N LYS A 67 -7.11 8.94 13.43
CA LYS A 67 -6.65 10.03 12.57
C LYS A 67 -7.56 10.20 11.34
N LEU A 68 -7.95 9.10 10.70
CA LEU A 68 -8.90 9.12 9.59
C LEU A 68 -10.26 9.65 10.01
N ILE A 69 -10.77 9.24 11.18
CA ILE A 69 -12.03 9.77 11.74
C ILE A 69 -11.94 11.30 11.92
N ALA A 70 -10.83 11.79 12.48
CA ALA A 70 -10.61 13.22 12.65
C ALA A 70 -10.49 13.98 11.31
N ALA A 71 -9.81 13.38 10.33
CA ALA A 71 -9.67 13.95 8.99
C ALA A 71 -11.03 14.03 8.28
N CYS A 72 -11.85 12.97 8.36
CA CYS A 72 -13.22 12.96 7.85
C CYS A 72 -14.09 14.05 8.50
N ALA A 73 -13.99 14.23 9.81
CA ALA A 73 -14.73 15.27 10.53
C ALA A 73 -14.30 16.70 10.13
N THR A 74 -13.02 16.89 9.78
CA THR A 74 -12.48 18.19 9.38
C THR A 74 -12.85 18.56 7.94
N ASN A 75 -12.97 17.56 7.05
CA ASN A 75 -13.26 17.75 5.63
C ASN A 75 -14.72 17.44 5.26
N VAL A 76 -15.66 17.57 6.21
CA VAL A 76 -17.08 17.31 5.96
C VAL A 76 -17.59 18.18 4.82
N GLY A 77 -18.13 17.53 3.78
CA GLY A 77 -18.69 18.19 2.60
C GLY A 77 -17.67 18.47 1.49
N ASP A 78 -16.38 18.19 1.70
CA ASP A 78 -15.39 18.22 0.64
C ASP A 78 -15.36 16.89 -0.12
N SER A 79 -15.99 16.86 -1.30
CA SER A 79 -16.04 15.65 -2.12
C SER A 79 -14.69 15.27 -2.71
N SER A 80 -13.72 16.19 -2.78
CA SER A 80 -12.42 15.94 -3.43
C SER A 80 -11.55 14.95 -2.67
N VAL A 81 -11.78 14.77 -1.37
CA VAL A 81 -11.00 13.85 -0.52
C VAL A 81 -11.73 12.54 -0.21
N ASN A 82 -13.01 12.42 -0.60
CA ASN A 82 -13.86 11.30 -0.21
C ASN A 82 -13.32 9.97 -0.72
N ALA A 83 -12.96 9.88 -2.01
CA ALA A 83 -12.40 8.66 -2.59
C ALA A 83 -11.12 8.25 -1.87
N ARG A 84 -10.24 9.22 -1.56
CA ARG A 84 -8.96 8.98 -0.87
C ARG A 84 -9.13 8.48 0.55
N PHE A 85 -10.05 9.07 1.31
CA PHE A 85 -10.33 8.63 2.68
C PHE A 85 -11.02 7.26 2.71
N GLN A 86 -11.90 6.98 1.76
CA GLN A 86 -12.52 5.66 1.63
C GLN A 86 -11.49 4.61 1.21
N ALA A 87 -10.60 4.92 0.28
CA ALA A 87 -9.50 4.03 -0.11
C ALA A 87 -8.57 3.76 1.08
N ALA A 88 -8.18 4.79 1.84
CA ALA A 88 -7.37 4.62 3.05
C ALA A 88 -8.03 3.70 4.10
N ALA A 89 -9.37 3.75 4.23
CA ALA A 89 -10.14 2.87 5.11
C ALA A 89 -10.18 1.39 4.65
N LEU A 90 -9.82 1.08 3.41
CA LEU A 90 -9.72 -0.31 2.93
C LEU A 90 -8.42 -0.99 3.35
N LEU A 91 -7.40 -0.21 3.75
CA LEU A 91 -6.14 -0.73 4.26
C LEU A 91 -6.28 -1.17 5.71
N GLY A 92 -5.62 -2.27 6.06
CA GLY A 92 -5.54 -2.72 7.44
C GLY A 92 -4.67 -3.96 7.62
N ALA A 93 -4.69 -4.52 8.84
CA ALA A 93 -3.95 -5.72 9.18
C ALA A 93 -4.30 -6.91 8.26
N THR A 94 -5.56 -7.00 7.78
CA THR A 94 -5.94 -8.04 6.82
C THR A 94 -5.16 -7.94 5.52
N THR A 95 -5.02 -6.73 4.95
CA THR A 95 -4.25 -6.48 3.73
C THR A 95 -2.80 -6.96 3.87
N THR A 96 -2.21 -6.78 5.06
CA THR A 96 -0.88 -7.31 5.38
C THR A 96 -0.86 -8.83 5.29
N TYR A 97 -1.80 -9.52 5.95
CA TYR A 97 -1.84 -10.98 5.95
C TYR A 97 -2.03 -11.54 4.54
N ASP A 98 -2.81 -10.88 3.70
CA ASP A 98 -3.01 -11.30 2.33
C ASP A 98 -1.73 -11.21 1.51
N ALA A 99 -1.02 -10.08 1.60
CA ALA A 99 0.24 -9.90 0.91
C ALA A 99 1.35 -10.83 1.42
N VAL A 100 1.42 -11.12 2.73
CA VAL A 100 2.39 -12.08 3.30
C VAL A 100 2.17 -13.51 2.79
N ASN A 101 0.93 -13.87 2.44
CA ASN A 101 0.58 -15.20 1.93
C ASN A 101 0.75 -15.32 0.40
N GLU A 102 1.04 -14.22 -0.29
CA GLU A 102 1.23 -14.22 -1.73
C GLU A 102 2.60 -14.80 -2.10
N LEU A 103 2.61 -15.78 -3.01
CA LEU A 103 3.82 -16.52 -3.36
C LEU A 103 4.89 -15.60 -3.94
N SER A 104 4.51 -14.69 -4.84
CA SER A 104 5.45 -13.75 -5.48
C SER A 104 6.15 -12.84 -4.46
N VAL A 105 5.44 -12.42 -3.42
CA VAL A 105 5.98 -11.59 -2.32
C VAL A 105 6.97 -12.40 -1.46
N VAL A 106 6.62 -13.66 -1.14
CA VAL A 106 7.50 -14.57 -0.39
C VAL A 106 8.77 -14.90 -1.18
N GLU A 107 8.66 -15.09 -2.49
CA GLU A 107 9.81 -15.33 -3.36
C GLU A 107 10.78 -14.14 -3.36
N VAL A 108 10.27 -12.91 -3.45
CA VAL A 108 11.11 -11.70 -3.35
C VAL A 108 11.77 -11.62 -1.97
N TYR A 109 11.03 -11.85 -0.89
CA TYR A 109 11.58 -11.82 0.48
C TYR A 109 12.73 -12.82 0.66
N THR A 110 12.54 -14.07 0.25
CA THR A 110 13.56 -15.13 0.41
C THR A 110 14.79 -14.96 -0.47
N GLN A 111 14.76 -14.05 -1.46
CA GLN A 111 15.94 -13.65 -2.23
C GLN A 111 16.82 -12.63 -1.50
N VAL A 112 16.26 -11.83 -0.59
CA VAL A 112 16.96 -10.70 0.06
C VAL A 112 17.11 -10.83 1.58
N TYR A 113 16.28 -11.65 2.23
CA TYR A 113 16.32 -11.94 3.67
C TYR A 113 16.41 -13.44 3.92
N GLU A 114 17.02 -13.79 5.06
CA GLU A 114 17.02 -15.13 5.62
C GLU A 114 16.10 -15.17 6.85
N GLY A 115 15.49 -16.34 7.11
CA GLY A 115 14.70 -16.58 8.31
C GLY A 115 13.20 -16.72 8.05
N ASP A 116 12.42 -16.58 9.12
CA ASP A 116 10.97 -16.69 9.06
C ASP A 116 10.30 -15.46 8.42
N LEU A 117 8.99 -15.56 8.18
CA LEU A 117 8.21 -14.49 7.53
C LEU A 117 7.82 -13.36 8.49
N THR A 118 8.30 -13.34 9.73
CA THR A 118 7.97 -12.26 10.69
C THR A 118 8.49 -10.92 10.18
N THR A 119 9.75 -10.87 9.73
CA THR A 119 10.35 -9.67 9.13
C THR A 119 9.61 -9.26 7.86
N CYS A 120 9.20 -10.23 7.02
CA CYS A 120 8.38 -9.97 5.84
C CYS A 120 7.08 -9.28 6.23
N SER A 121 6.36 -9.83 7.22
CA SER A 121 5.13 -9.25 7.75
C SER A 121 5.35 -7.85 8.33
N THR A 122 6.45 -7.60 9.05
CA THR A 122 6.76 -6.27 9.57
C THR A 122 6.99 -5.27 8.43
N ILE A 123 7.80 -5.62 7.43
CA ILE A 123 8.06 -4.76 6.27
C ILE A 123 6.73 -4.42 5.59
N ILE A 124 5.90 -5.40 5.28
CA ILE A 124 4.63 -5.15 4.59
C ILE A 124 3.70 -4.27 5.43
N ASP A 125 3.52 -4.61 6.71
CA ASP A 125 2.63 -3.88 7.61
C ASP A 125 3.03 -2.41 7.77
N VAL A 126 4.33 -2.11 7.98
CA VAL A 126 4.78 -0.73 8.14
C VAL A 126 4.58 0.08 6.85
N HIS A 127 4.82 -0.51 5.66
CA HIS A 127 4.66 0.22 4.39
C HIS A 127 3.19 0.48 4.06
N LEU A 128 2.30 -0.47 4.34
CA LEU A 128 0.85 -0.24 4.20
C LEU A 128 0.35 0.83 5.18
N ARG A 129 0.93 0.93 6.38
CA ARG A 129 0.60 2.00 7.34
C ARG A 129 1.13 3.36 6.90
N ILE A 130 2.33 3.42 6.32
CA ILE A 130 2.86 4.66 5.73
C ILE A 130 1.97 5.11 4.56
N LEU A 131 1.54 4.17 3.70
CA LEU A 131 0.61 4.46 2.59
C LEU A 131 -0.69 5.06 3.12
N CYS A 132 -1.33 4.37 4.07
CA CYS A 132 -2.57 4.82 4.70
C CYS A 132 -2.42 6.23 5.29
N GLU A 133 -1.34 6.49 6.04
CA GLU A 133 -1.11 7.81 6.64
C GLU A 133 -0.88 8.90 5.59
N SER A 134 -0.13 8.58 4.52
CA SER A 134 0.13 9.51 3.42
C SER A 134 -1.16 9.86 2.66
N MET A 135 -2.07 8.91 2.50
CA MET A 135 -3.40 9.15 1.92
C MET A 135 -4.28 10.01 2.83
N ILE A 136 -4.22 9.81 4.16
CA ILE A 136 -5.00 10.61 5.11
C ILE A 136 -4.52 12.07 5.10
N ASP A 137 -3.20 12.29 5.19
CA ASP A 137 -2.64 13.64 5.28
C ASP A 137 -2.52 14.34 3.92
N GLY A 138 -2.48 13.58 2.83
CA GLY A 138 -2.06 14.07 1.52
C GLY A 138 -0.56 14.41 1.44
N ASP A 139 0.23 14.02 2.45
CA ASP A 139 1.68 14.21 2.52
C ASP A 139 2.42 12.94 2.08
N TRP A 140 3.02 13.01 0.90
CA TRP A 140 3.76 11.90 0.28
C TRP A 140 5.27 12.00 0.50
N GLU A 141 5.78 13.17 0.94
CA GLU A 141 7.19 13.33 1.29
C GLU A 141 7.55 12.49 2.52
N ARG A 142 6.56 12.21 3.37
CA ARG A 142 6.63 11.24 4.48
C ARG A 142 7.31 9.94 4.09
N ILE A 143 7.02 9.39 2.91
CA ILE A 143 7.58 8.13 2.45
C ILE A 143 9.10 8.23 2.42
N GLY A 144 9.64 9.23 1.73
CA GLY A 144 11.09 9.47 1.71
C GLY A 144 11.66 9.75 3.10
N ASN A 145 10.93 10.45 3.97
CA ASN A 145 11.36 10.70 5.34
C ASN A 145 11.50 9.41 6.17
N CYS A 146 10.64 8.41 5.99
CA CYS A 146 10.79 7.11 6.64
C CYS A 146 12.08 6.39 6.18
N TYR A 147 12.44 6.52 4.91
CA TYR A 147 13.66 5.90 4.36
C TYR A 147 14.96 6.60 4.81
N LYS A 148 14.89 7.84 5.30
CA LYS A 148 16.06 8.52 5.91
C LYS A 148 16.65 7.75 7.10
N LYS A 149 15.88 6.87 7.75
CA LYS A 149 16.38 5.98 8.82
C LYS A 149 17.59 5.15 8.40
N PHE A 150 17.73 4.84 7.11
CA PHE A 150 18.86 4.09 6.59
C PHE A 150 20.12 4.94 6.36
N HIS A 151 20.03 6.28 6.42
CA HIS A 151 21.12 7.17 6.03
C HIS A 151 22.29 7.16 7.01
N ASP A 152 22.02 6.85 8.28
CA ASP A 152 23.03 6.75 9.34
C ASP A 152 23.78 5.42 9.35
N LEU A 153 23.41 4.47 8.48
CA LEU A 153 24.03 3.15 8.41
C LEU A 153 25.34 3.20 7.61
N PRO A 154 26.33 2.33 7.92
CA PRO A 154 27.52 2.15 7.09
C PRO A 154 27.14 1.89 5.62
N PRO A 155 27.88 2.41 4.61
CA PRO A 155 27.45 2.44 3.21
C PRO A 155 26.97 1.10 2.63
N GLN A 156 27.63 0.00 2.98
CA GLN A 156 27.25 -1.34 2.52
C GLN A 156 25.91 -1.78 3.16
N LEU A 157 25.76 -1.60 4.47
CA LEU A 157 24.55 -1.94 5.20
C LEU A 157 23.38 -1.01 4.82
N LYS A 158 23.64 0.29 4.59
CA LYS A 158 22.67 1.25 4.04
C LYS A 158 22.10 0.73 2.72
N ARG A 159 22.99 0.46 1.75
CA ARG A 159 22.58 0.02 0.41
C ARG A 159 21.80 -1.29 0.47
N GLN A 160 22.26 -2.27 1.24
CA GLN A 160 21.55 -3.52 1.44
C GLN A 160 20.15 -3.29 2.04
N SER A 161 20.07 -2.54 3.15
CA SER A 161 18.82 -2.32 3.88
C SER A 161 17.79 -1.59 3.02
N LEU A 162 18.24 -0.57 2.26
CA LEU A 162 17.42 0.13 1.28
C LEU A 162 16.88 -0.82 0.23
N LEU A 163 17.74 -1.54 -0.49
CA LEU A 163 17.33 -2.41 -1.59
C LEU A 163 16.43 -3.56 -1.12
N ALA A 164 16.79 -4.22 -0.01
CA ALA A 164 16.03 -5.35 0.51
C ALA A 164 14.65 -4.93 1.04
N THR A 165 14.58 -3.89 1.86
CA THR A 165 13.31 -3.42 2.44
C THR A 165 12.36 -2.94 1.35
N SER A 166 12.86 -2.13 0.41
CA SER A 166 12.05 -1.58 -0.67
C SER A 166 11.62 -2.62 -1.69
N ALA A 167 12.43 -3.64 -2.00
CA ALA A 167 12.01 -4.72 -2.90
C ALA A 167 10.81 -5.51 -2.34
N VAL A 168 10.84 -5.84 -1.04
CA VAL A 168 9.74 -6.56 -0.38
C VAL A 168 8.49 -5.67 -0.28
N ALA A 169 8.67 -4.40 0.09
CA ALA A 169 7.56 -3.44 0.14
C ALA A 169 6.92 -3.24 -1.24
N GLU A 170 7.74 -3.08 -2.29
CA GLU A 170 7.30 -2.92 -3.68
C GLU A 170 6.51 -4.13 -4.15
N ALA A 171 7.00 -5.35 -3.90
CA ALA A 171 6.29 -6.57 -4.28
C ALA A 171 4.90 -6.65 -3.63
N ALA A 172 4.80 -6.34 -2.33
CA ALA A 172 3.52 -6.36 -1.62
C ALA A 172 2.56 -5.25 -2.08
N LEU A 173 3.09 -4.07 -2.38
CA LEU A 173 2.32 -2.94 -2.92
C LEU A 173 1.80 -3.24 -4.33
N LEU A 174 2.63 -3.82 -5.21
CA LEU A 174 2.22 -4.23 -6.56
C LEU A 174 1.15 -5.32 -6.52
N PHE A 175 1.31 -6.34 -5.65
CA PHE A 175 0.26 -7.33 -5.43
C PHE A 175 -1.05 -6.68 -4.98
N THR A 176 -0.97 -5.77 -3.99
CA THR A 176 -2.14 -5.06 -3.49
C THR A 176 -2.78 -4.24 -4.62
N LYS A 177 -1.98 -3.56 -5.44
CA LYS A 177 -2.42 -2.73 -6.57
C LYS A 177 -3.17 -3.54 -7.62
N GLU A 178 -2.68 -4.73 -7.96
CA GLU A 178 -3.28 -5.60 -9.00
C GLU A 178 -4.76 -5.89 -8.70
N GLU A 179 -5.12 -6.10 -7.42
CA GLU A 179 -6.52 -6.32 -7.01
C GLU A 179 -7.43 -5.11 -7.39
N TYR A 180 -6.93 -3.88 -7.21
CA TYR A 180 -7.68 -2.66 -7.51
C TYR A 180 -7.65 -2.31 -9.01
N GLU A 181 -6.55 -2.56 -9.72
CA GLU A 181 -6.47 -2.38 -11.18
C GLU A 181 -7.46 -3.26 -11.92
N TYR A 182 -7.65 -4.50 -11.45
CA TYR A 182 -8.68 -5.39 -11.97
C TYR A 182 -10.08 -4.79 -11.81
N MET A 183 -10.40 -4.25 -10.63
CA MET A 183 -11.70 -3.62 -10.36
C MET A 183 -11.91 -2.35 -11.19
N VAL A 184 -10.89 -1.50 -11.33
CA VAL A 184 -10.94 -0.32 -12.21
C VAL A 184 -11.24 -0.74 -13.64
N SER A 185 -10.51 -1.72 -14.16
CA SER A 185 -10.68 -2.23 -15.54
C SER A 185 -12.08 -2.82 -15.75
N PHE A 186 -12.60 -3.54 -14.75
CA PHE A 186 -13.94 -4.13 -14.80
C PHE A 186 -15.06 -3.08 -14.76
N LEU A 187 -14.88 -2.01 -13.99
CA LEU A 187 -15.90 -0.98 -13.80
C LEU A 187 -15.83 0.14 -14.86
N GLN A 188 -14.75 0.25 -15.63
CA GLN A 188 -14.49 1.37 -16.54
C GLN A 188 -15.65 1.64 -17.53
N ASP A 189 -16.08 0.62 -18.28
CA ASP A 189 -17.17 0.77 -19.26
C ASP A 189 -18.49 1.21 -18.60
N MET A 190 -18.72 0.73 -17.36
CA MET A 190 -19.92 1.08 -16.60
C MET A 190 -19.84 2.49 -16.04
N TYR A 191 -18.64 2.96 -15.67
CA TYR A 191 -18.37 4.30 -15.16
C TYR A 191 -18.56 5.36 -16.25
N GLU A 192 -18.12 5.08 -17.48
CA GLU A 192 -18.24 5.98 -18.63
C GLU A 192 -19.68 6.08 -19.18
N SER A 193 -20.57 5.18 -18.75
CA SER A 193 -21.98 5.19 -19.16
C SER A 193 -22.73 6.41 -18.60
N PRO A 194 -23.56 7.09 -19.41
CA PRO A 194 -24.45 8.15 -18.93
C PRO A 194 -25.43 7.70 -17.84
N ASP A 195 -25.74 6.39 -17.80
CA ASP A 195 -26.67 5.79 -16.85
C ASP A 195 -25.97 5.22 -15.60
N ALA A 196 -24.67 5.50 -15.43
CA ALA A 196 -23.90 5.04 -14.27
C ALA A 196 -24.48 5.56 -12.95
N THR A 197 -24.72 4.65 -12.00
CA THR A 197 -25.18 5.03 -10.67
C THR A 197 -24.06 5.71 -9.87
N GLU A 198 -24.44 6.60 -8.96
CA GLU A 198 -23.47 7.29 -8.09
C GLU A 198 -22.70 6.30 -7.18
N GLU A 199 -23.33 5.19 -6.82
CA GLU A 199 -22.66 4.11 -6.07
C GLU A 199 -21.55 3.45 -6.88
N LEU A 200 -21.78 3.19 -8.18
CA LEU A 200 -20.78 2.61 -9.07
C LEU A 200 -19.64 3.59 -9.34
N LYS A 201 -19.96 4.88 -9.52
CA LYS A 201 -18.95 5.93 -9.68
C LYS A 201 -18.05 6.03 -8.46
N ALA A 202 -18.65 6.06 -7.26
CA ALA A 202 -17.88 6.07 -6.02
C ALA A 202 -17.00 4.82 -5.89
N GLU A 203 -17.49 3.64 -6.25
CA GLU A 203 -16.69 2.41 -6.23
C GLU A 203 -15.50 2.51 -7.21
N TYR A 204 -15.73 2.95 -8.45
CA TYR A 204 -14.66 3.15 -9.43
C TYR A 204 -13.61 4.15 -8.92
N GLU A 205 -14.04 5.32 -8.44
CA GLU A 205 -13.15 6.39 -7.95
C GLU A 205 -12.30 5.92 -6.76
N VAL A 206 -12.87 5.15 -5.82
CA VAL A 206 -12.14 4.60 -4.68
C VAL A 206 -11.06 3.60 -5.13
N ASN A 207 -11.39 2.71 -6.07
CA ASN A 207 -10.41 1.74 -6.58
C ASN A 207 -9.30 2.47 -7.37
N LEU A 208 -9.65 3.45 -8.21
CA LEU A 208 -8.69 4.25 -8.97
C LEU A 208 -7.76 5.06 -8.05
N GLU A 209 -8.30 5.61 -6.97
CA GLU A 209 -7.52 6.35 -5.99
C GLU A 209 -6.54 5.44 -5.25
N MET A 210 -6.90 4.19 -4.94
CA MET A 210 -5.96 3.21 -4.38
C MET A 210 -4.81 2.89 -5.36
N VAL A 211 -5.12 2.65 -6.63
CA VAL A 211 -4.12 2.41 -7.69
C VAL A 211 -3.15 3.59 -7.77
N THR A 212 -3.69 4.81 -7.85
CA THR A 212 -2.91 6.05 -7.94
C THR A 212 -2.05 6.28 -6.70
N ALA A 213 -2.61 5.99 -5.52
CA ALA A 213 -1.91 6.09 -4.24
C ALA A 213 -0.71 5.14 -4.15
N ILE A 214 -0.88 3.89 -4.61
CA ILE A 214 0.20 2.90 -4.61
C ILE A 214 1.30 3.29 -5.62
N ASP A 215 0.94 3.70 -6.83
CA ASP A 215 1.92 4.15 -7.83
C ASP A 215 2.74 5.33 -7.30
N ARG A 216 2.06 6.31 -6.70
CA ARG A 216 2.73 7.45 -6.07
C ARG A 216 3.63 7.02 -4.92
N PHE A 217 3.21 6.03 -4.12
CA PHE A 217 4.05 5.52 -3.04
C PHE A 217 5.33 4.90 -3.59
N ILE A 218 5.21 4.03 -4.59
CA ILE A 218 6.34 3.36 -5.22
C ILE A 218 7.29 4.41 -5.80
N ASP A 219 6.78 5.41 -6.52
CA ASP A 219 7.59 6.49 -7.08
C ASP A 219 8.38 7.24 -6.00
N GLU A 220 7.74 7.66 -4.90
CA GLU A 220 8.44 8.33 -3.80
C GLU A 220 9.48 7.43 -3.14
N MET A 221 9.18 6.15 -2.97
CA MET A 221 10.13 5.16 -2.45
C MET A 221 11.33 4.99 -3.38
N GLN A 222 11.14 4.84 -4.70
CA GLN A 222 12.22 4.65 -5.67
C GLN A 222 13.20 5.85 -5.69
N LYS A 223 12.70 7.09 -5.54
CA LYS A 223 13.56 8.29 -5.46
C LYS A 223 14.60 8.21 -4.34
N ASN A 224 14.34 7.41 -3.30
CA ASN A 224 15.21 7.24 -2.13
C ASN A 224 16.12 5.99 -2.22
N LYS A 225 15.98 5.13 -3.24
CA LYS A 225 16.88 3.98 -3.49
C LYS A 225 18.24 4.40 -4.07
N ASP A 226 18.28 5.46 -4.87
CA ASP A 226 19.41 5.83 -5.73
C ASP A 226 20.23 7.03 -5.24
N GLU A 227 20.49 7.15 -3.93
CA GLU A 227 21.49 8.11 -3.40
C GLU A 227 22.95 7.72 -3.75
N ARG A 228 23.22 7.38 -5.01
CA ARG A 228 24.59 7.24 -5.54
C ARG A 228 25.25 8.59 -5.81
N ASP A 229 24.47 9.65 -6.04
CA ASP A 229 24.98 10.86 -6.69
C ASP A 229 24.74 12.18 -5.94
N ARG A 230 24.39 12.15 -4.65
CA ARG A 230 24.31 13.36 -3.82
C ARG A 230 25.48 13.40 -2.83
N SER A 231 26.68 13.40 -3.38
CA SER A 231 27.92 13.76 -2.69
C SER A 231 28.09 15.28 -2.61
#